data_AF-W6RCA0-F1
#
_entry.id   AF-W6RCA0-F1
#
_cell.length_a   1.000
_cell.length_b   1.000
_cell.length_c   1.000
_cell.angle_alpha   90.00
_cell.angle_beta   90.00
_cell.angle_gamma   90.00
#
_symmetry.space_group_name_H-M   'P 1'
#
loop_
_entity.id
_entity.type
_entity.pdbx_description
1 polymer ?
#
loop_
_entity_poly.entity_id
_entity_poly.type
_entity_poly.pdbx_seq_one_letter_code
_entity_poly.pdbx_strand_id
1 'polypeptide(L)'
;MFTGLRRSDAVRLGRPYIQNDRIVTKIKKSGDIVQVSIPIHAAFRQTLNTIPQGHSSLIVTAQGAARSEKAFTNWIIEAGRDAGLPPHRSPHGLRKAACIRLAQAGCSASEIMSITGHKNLAEVETYVKEANKSKLADSATAKTYGAA
;
A
#
# COMPACT_ATOMS: atom_id res chain seq x y z
N MET A 1 -2.50 3.58 0.05
CA MET A 1 -3.31 2.38 0.38
C MET A 1 -3.37 1.44 -0.82
N PHE A 2 -4.00 1.80 -1.95
CA PHE A 2 -4.16 0.90 -3.11
C PHE A 2 -2.86 0.40 -3.74
N THR A 3 -1.82 1.23 -3.79
CA THR A 3 -0.54 0.84 -4.40
C THR A 3 0.44 0.15 -3.45
N GLY A 4 0.19 0.20 -2.13
CA GLY A 4 1.13 -0.30 -1.13
C GLY A 4 2.52 0.36 -1.13
N LEU A 5 2.77 1.41 -1.93
CA LEU A 5 4.09 2.04 -2.10
C LEU A 5 4.58 2.77 -0.84
N ARG A 6 5.90 2.97 -0.74
CA ARG A 6 6.50 3.82 0.30
C ARG A 6 6.18 5.27 -0.01
N ARG A 7 6.22 6.13 1.01
CA ARG A 7 5.94 7.56 0.83
C ARG A 7 6.82 8.20 -0.25
N SER A 8 8.11 7.83 -0.30
CA SER A 8 9.11 8.36 -1.23
C SER A 8 8.78 8.08 -2.69
N ASP A 9 8.19 6.91 -2.96
CA ASP A 9 7.80 6.48 -4.29
C ASP A 9 6.40 7.02 -4.64
N ALA A 10 5.49 7.00 -3.67
CA ALA A 10 4.11 7.45 -3.86
C ALA A 10 4.02 8.93 -4.27
N VAL A 11 4.80 9.82 -3.65
CA VAL A 11 4.78 11.26 -3.99
C VAL A 11 5.35 11.57 -5.37
N ARG A 12 6.09 10.63 -5.98
CA ARG A 12 6.69 10.79 -7.32
C ARG A 12 5.81 10.23 -8.43
N LEU A 13 4.74 9.51 -8.09
CA LEU A 13 3.84 8.96 -9.10
C LEU A 13 3.15 10.09 -9.84
N GLY A 14 3.27 10.06 -11.16
CA GLY A 14 2.51 10.85 -12.12
C GLY A 14 1.70 9.96 -13.07
N ARG A 15 0.92 10.59 -13.96
CA ARG A 15 0.15 9.89 -15.00
C ARG A 15 1.01 9.02 -15.95
N PRO A 16 2.25 9.38 -16.32
CA PRO A 16 3.09 8.54 -17.20
C PRO A 16 3.40 7.14 -16.64
N TYR A 17 3.26 6.92 -15.33
CA TYR A 17 3.44 5.61 -14.71
C TYR A 17 2.19 4.71 -14.84
N ILE A 18 1.06 5.24 -15.33
CA ILE A 18 -0.17 4.47 -15.58
C ILE A 18 -0.09 3.88 -17.00
N GLN A 19 0.01 2.56 -17.10
CA GLN A 19 0.17 1.82 -18.36
C GLN A 19 -0.73 0.59 -18.35
N ASN A 20 -1.62 0.43 -19.34
CA ASN A 20 -2.47 -0.76 -19.53
C ASN A 20 -3.09 -1.30 -18.22
N ASP A 21 -3.84 -0.44 -17.52
CA ASP A 21 -4.46 -0.75 -16.21
C ASP A 21 -3.49 -1.10 -15.07
N ARG A 22 -2.25 -0.62 -15.14
CA ARG A 22 -1.25 -0.83 -14.09
C ARG A 22 -0.51 0.45 -13.75
N ILE A 23 0.01 0.52 -12.52
CA ILE A 23 1.07 1.45 -12.15
C ILE A 23 2.41 0.72 -12.31
N VAL A 24 3.22 1.14 -13.27
CA VAL A 24 4.54 0.58 -13.54
C VAL A 24 5.58 1.58 -13.07
N THR A 25 6.34 1.25 -12.02
CA THR A 25 7.36 2.16 -11.47
C THR A 25 8.57 1.42 -10.90
N LYS A 26 9.65 2.15 -10.67
CA LYS A 26 10.89 1.67 -10.06
C LYS A 26 11.00 2.23 -8.65
N ILE A 27 11.03 1.35 -7.65
CA ILE A 27 11.24 1.68 -6.25
C ILE A 27 12.74 1.60 -5.98
N LYS A 28 13.32 2.68 -5.43
CA LYS A 28 14.75 2.70 -5.04
C LYS A 28 14.88 2.68 -3.52
N LYS A 29 15.64 1.74 -2.98
CA LYS A 29 16.06 1.76 -1.57
C LYS A 29 17.48 1.22 -1.43
N SER A 30 18.36 1.99 -0.79
CA SER A 30 19.73 1.57 -0.44
C SER A 30 20.54 1.01 -1.63
N GLY A 31 20.50 1.69 -2.77
CA GLY A 31 21.22 1.28 -4.00
C GLY A 31 20.45 0.30 -4.88
N ASP A 32 19.52 -0.46 -4.31
CA ASP A 32 18.73 -1.41 -5.05
C ASP A 32 17.52 -0.79 -5.76
N ILE A 33 17.25 -1.29 -6.97
CA ILE A 33 16.08 -0.92 -7.77
C ILE A 33 15.17 -2.14 -7.92
N VAL A 34 13.91 -2.01 -7.49
CA VAL A 34 12.87 -3.01 -7.72
C VAL A 34 11.84 -2.40 -8.64
N GLN A 35 11.61 -3.04 -9.79
CA GLN A 35 10.47 -2.69 -10.63
C GLN A 35 9.21 -3.34 -10.05
N VAL A 36 8.16 -2.53 -9.88
CA VAL A 36 6.83 -3.02 -9.52
C VAL A 36 5.84 -2.68 -10.63
N SER A 37 4.89 -3.58 -10.81
CA SER A 37 3.80 -3.43 -11.77
C SER A 37 2.51 -3.76 -11.03
N ILE A 38 1.78 -2.73 -10.61
CA ILE A 38 0.66 -2.84 -9.66
C ILE A 38 -0.66 -2.76 -10.42
N PRO A 39 -1.55 -3.77 -10.36
CA PRO A 39 -2.86 -3.72 -11.00
C PRO A 39 -3.72 -2.56 -10.46
N ILE A 40 -4.41 -1.85 -11.36
CA ILE A 40 -5.40 -0.83 -11.00
C ILE A 40 -6.78 -1.46 -10.99
N HIS A 41 -7.27 -1.82 -9.80
CA HIS A 41 -8.62 -2.33 -9.61
C HIS A 41 -9.69 -1.21 -9.72
N ALA A 42 -10.95 -1.59 -9.89
CA ALA A 42 -12.05 -0.66 -10.18
C ALA A 42 -12.16 0.53 -9.20
N ALA A 43 -12.13 0.28 -7.88
CA ALA A 43 -12.17 1.37 -6.89
C ALA A 43 -10.96 2.33 -6.97
N PHE A 44 -9.77 1.82 -7.30
CA PHE A 44 -8.61 2.67 -7.51
C PHE A 44 -8.73 3.46 -8.81
N ARG A 45 -9.24 2.85 -9.89
CA ARG A 45 -9.54 3.53 -11.16
C ARG A 45 -10.50 4.70 -10.93
N GLN A 46 -11.59 4.49 -10.19
CA GLN A 46 -12.54 5.54 -9.83
C GLN A 46 -11.84 6.70 -9.11
N THR A 47 -10.99 6.40 -8.13
CA THR A 47 -10.21 7.42 -7.41
C THR A 47 -9.25 8.17 -8.33
N LEU A 48 -8.56 7.48 -9.25
CA LEU A 48 -7.64 8.13 -10.19
C LEU A 48 -8.37 9.07 -11.16
N ASN A 49 -9.62 8.74 -11.52
CA ASN A 49 -10.43 9.55 -12.43
C ASN A 49 -10.89 10.88 -11.79
N THR A 50 -10.94 10.97 -10.46
CA THR A 50 -11.30 12.24 -9.78
C THR A 50 -10.13 13.20 -9.65
N ILE A 51 -8.90 12.75 -9.93
CA ILE A 51 -7.70 13.61 -9.83
C ILE A 51 -7.67 14.52 -11.06
N PRO A 52 -7.53 15.86 -10.89
CA PRO A 52 -7.37 16.78 -12.01
C PRO A 52 -6.23 16.39 -12.97
N GLN A 53 -6.36 16.77 -14.23
CA GLN A 53 -5.30 16.61 -15.24
C GLN A 53 -4.39 17.85 -15.25
N GLY A 54 -3.20 17.72 -15.87
CA GLY A 54 -2.27 18.84 -16.06
C GLY A 54 -1.13 18.94 -15.03
N HIS A 55 -1.18 18.18 -13.93
CA HIS A 55 -0.07 18.12 -12.97
C HIS A 55 0.91 16.98 -13.28
N SER A 56 2.19 17.19 -12.94
CA SER A 56 3.26 16.19 -13.11
C SER A 56 3.15 15.03 -12.12
N SER A 57 2.49 15.23 -10.98
CA SER A 57 2.30 14.21 -9.93
C SER A 57 0.81 14.03 -9.59
N LEU A 58 0.45 12.82 -9.14
CA LEU A 58 -0.92 12.48 -8.70
C LEU A 58 -1.25 13.07 -7.33
N ILE A 59 -0.23 13.37 -6.52
CA ILE A 59 -0.37 13.94 -5.17
C ILE A 59 0.26 15.33 -5.17
N VAL A 60 -0.58 16.36 -5.21
CA VAL A 60 -0.16 17.76 -5.27
C VAL A 60 -0.58 18.56 -4.04
N THR A 61 0.01 19.74 -3.88
CA THR A 61 -0.46 20.77 -2.94
C THR A 61 -1.72 21.44 -3.47
N ALA A 62 -2.36 22.29 -2.66
CA ALA A 62 -3.51 23.09 -3.11
C ALA A 62 -3.18 23.99 -4.31
N GLN A 63 -1.90 24.36 -4.46
CA GLN A 63 -1.38 25.17 -5.56
C GLN A 63 -0.94 24.33 -6.79
N GLY A 64 -1.17 23.01 -6.77
CA GLY A 64 -0.85 22.12 -7.89
C GLY A 64 0.61 21.67 -8.00
N ALA A 65 1.47 22.05 -7.03
CA ALA A 65 2.87 21.63 -7.00
C ALA A 65 3.03 20.23 -6.40
N ALA A 66 4.07 19.49 -6.82
CA ALA A 66 4.37 18.18 -6.24
C ALA A 66 4.72 18.30 -4.75
N ARG A 67 4.24 17.37 -3.92
CA ARG A 67 4.56 17.35 -2.48
C ARG A 67 5.94 16.74 -2.23
N SER A 68 6.69 17.33 -1.29
CA SER A 68 7.84 16.65 -0.70
C SER A 68 7.39 15.49 0.21
N GLU A 69 8.28 14.53 0.48
CA GLU A 69 7.97 13.40 1.38
C GLU A 69 7.54 13.85 2.78
N LYS A 70 8.18 14.90 3.30
CA LYS A 70 7.87 15.50 4.60
C LYS A 70 6.49 16.15 4.56
N ALA A 71 6.21 16.98 3.54
CA ALA A 71 4.92 17.64 3.40
C ALA A 71 3.78 16.64 3.21
N PHE A 72 4.00 15.56 2.46
CA PHE A 72 3.02 14.48 2.33
C PHE A 72 2.76 13.74 3.65
N THR A 73 3.81 13.50 4.44
CA THR A 73 3.67 12.86 5.77
C THR A 73 2.81 13.71 6.70
N ASN A 74 3.11 15.01 6.79
CA ASN A 74 2.35 15.93 7.64
C ASN A 74 0.90 16.04 7.18
N TRP A 75 0.68 16.17 5.86
CA TRP A 75 -0.66 16.26 5.30
C TRP A 75 -1.54 15.04 5.61
N ILE A 76 -0.97 13.83 5.60
CA ILE A 76 -1.71 12.62 5.99
C ILE A 76 -1.99 12.57 7.50
N ILE A 77 -1.04 13.04 8.33
CA ILE A 77 -1.22 13.11 9.79
C ILE A 77 -2.33 14.11 10.14
N GLU A 78 -2.31 15.29 9.51
CA GLU A 78 -3.33 16.33 9.66
C GLU A 78 -4.69 15.82 9.22
N ALA A 79 -4.79 15.25 8.01
CA ALA A 79 -6.04 14.64 7.54
C ALA A 79 -6.58 13.55 8.48
N GLY A 80 -5.69 12.76 9.10
CA GLY A 80 -6.08 11.78 10.11
C GLY A 80 -6.60 12.41 11.40
N ARG A 81 -5.99 13.50 11.85
CA ARG A 81 -6.46 14.28 13.00
C ARG A 81 -7.83 14.91 12.73
N ASP A 82 -7.99 15.53 11.57
CA ASP A 82 -9.24 16.19 11.17
C ASP A 82 -10.39 15.18 11.04
N ALA A 83 -10.09 13.94 10.66
CA ALA A 83 -11.03 12.82 10.64
C ALA A 83 -11.29 12.18 12.02
N GLY A 84 -10.73 12.73 13.11
CA GLY A 84 -10.90 12.20 14.47
C GLY A 84 -10.23 10.84 14.71
N LEU A 85 -9.23 10.46 13.90
CA LEU A 85 -8.53 9.20 14.09
C LEU A 85 -7.58 9.25 15.29
N PRO A 86 -7.30 8.11 15.95
CA PRO A 86 -6.34 8.06 17.04
C PRO A 86 -4.95 8.54 16.59
N PRO A 87 -4.10 9.05 17.50
CA PRO A 87 -2.82 9.65 17.14
C PRO A 87 -1.88 8.69 16.38
N HIS A 88 -0.86 9.27 15.75
CA HIS A 88 0.20 8.55 15.01
C HIS A 88 -0.26 7.82 13.71
N ARG A 89 -1.31 8.30 13.04
CA ARG A 89 -1.64 7.85 11.67
C ARG A 89 -0.73 8.49 10.64
N SER A 90 0.12 7.67 10.03
CA SER A 90 1.14 8.12 9.08
C SER A 90 1.07 7.34 7.77
N PRO A 91 1.75 7.79 6.71
CA PRO A 91 1.89 7.02 5.47
C PRO A 91 2.50 5.62 5.69
N HIS A 92 3.39 5.47 6.67
CA HIS A 92 3.94 4.17 7.02
C HIS A 92 2.84 3.22 7.56
N GLY A 93 1.96 3.73 8.43
CA GLY A 93 0.79 3.00 8.90
C GLY A 93 -0.15 2.59 7.76
N LEU A 94 -0.36 3.46 6.77
CA LEU A 94 -1.16 3.14 5.58
C LEU A 94 -0.55 2.03 4.72
N ARG A 95 0.79 1.98 4.59
CA ARG A 95 1.49 0.91 3.90
C ARG A 95 1.35 -0.42 4.65
N LYS A 96 1.57 -0.42 5.97
CA LYS A 96 1.35 -1.60 6.83
C LYS A 96 -0.09 -2.10 6.72
N ALA A 97 -1.08 -1.20 6.77
CA ALA A 97 -2.49 -1.55 6.61
C ALA A 97 -2.81 -2.15 5.24
N ALA A 98 -2.13 -1.73 4.17
CA ALA A 98 -2.28 -2.35 2.85
C ALA A 98 -1.75 -3.80 2.85
N CYS A 99 -0.58 -4.06 3.44
CA CYS A 99 -0.05 -5.42 3.59
C CYS A 99 -0.99 -6.31 4.40
N ILE A 100 -1.50 -5.82 5.53
CA ILE A 100 -2.42 -6.56 6.40
C ILE A 100 -3.72 -6.89 5.65
N ARG A 101 -4.28 -5.96 4.88
CA ARG A 101 -5.50 -6.22 4.09
C ARG A 101 -5.29 -7.33 3.06
N LEU A 102 -4.16 -7.32 2.36
CA LEU A 102 -3.81 -8.39 1.41
C LEU A 102 -3.62 -9.73 2.13
N ALA A 103 -2.94 -9.74 3.27
CA ALA A 103 -2.76 -10.93 4.09
C ALA A 103 -4.11 -11.50 4.58
N GLN A 104 -5.02 -10.64 5.04
CA GLN A 104 -6.37 -11.04 5.48
C GLN A 104 -7.22 -11.60 4.33
N ALA A 105 -7.00 -11.10 3.11
CA ALA A 105 -7.59 -11.63 1.87
C ALA A 105 -6.97 -12.98 1.44
N GLY A 106 -5.99 -13.52 2.18
CA GLY A 106 -5.38 -14.81 1.90
C GLY A 106 -4.17 -14.76 0.97
N CYS A 107 -3.68 -13.57 0.61
CA CYS A 107 -2.47 -13.46 -0.19
C CYS A 107 -1.25 -13.97 0.58
N SER A 108 -0.42 -14.75 -0.11
CA SER A 108 0.92 -15.14 0.33
C SER A 108 1.84 -13.93 0.49
N ALA A 109 2.93 -14.11 1.25
CA ALA A 109 3.93 -13.06 1.42
C ALA A 109 4.54 -12.62 0.07
N SER A 110 4.78 -13.56 -0.85
CA SER A 110 5.29 -13.27 -2.20
C SER A 110 4.33 -12.43 -3.04
N GLU A 111 3.02 -12.72 -3.00
CA GLU A 111 2.01 -11.89 -3.68
C GLU A 111 1.98 -10.47 -3.11
N ILE A 112 2.02 -10.33 -1.78
CA ILE A 112 2.06 -9.02 -1.13
C ILE A 112 3.33 -8.25 -1.52
N MET A 113 4.49 -8.92 -1.57
CA MET A 113 5.76 -8.31 -1.99
C MET A 113 5.71 -7.84 -3.44
N SER A 114 5.04 -8.58 -4.33
CA SER A 114 4.90 -8.20 -5.75
C SER A 114 4.19 -6.86 -5.96
N ILE A 115 3.24 -6.53 -5.07
CA ILE A 115 2.50 -5.26 -5.09
C ILE A 115 3.29 -4.17 -4.36
N THR A 116 3.79 -4.48 -3.18
CA THR A 116 4.31 -3.48 -2.24
C THR A 116 5.79 -3.15 -2.46
N GLY A 117 6.53 -3.99 -3.18
CA GLY A 117 7.98 -3.85 -3.38
C GLY A 117 8.79 -4.01 -2.08
N HIS A 118 8.28 -4.76 -1.10
CA HIS A 118 9.10 -5.20 0.02
C HIS A 118 10.16 -6.17 -0.50
N LYS A 119 11.38 -6.06 0.05
CA LYS A 119 12.47 -7.00 -0.22
C LYS A 119 12.64 -8.00 0.91
N ASN A 120 12.41 -7.55 2.14
CA ASN A 120 12.49 -8.42 3.31
C ASN A 120 11.20 -9.21 3.43
N LEU A 121 11.29 -10.51 3.15
CA LEU A 121 10.20 -11.46 3.28
C LEU A 121 9.72 -11.56 4.74
N ALA A 122 10.62 -11.54 5.72
CA ALA A 122 10.30 -11.72 7.15
C ALA A 122 9.34 -10.64 7.70
N GLU A 123 9.47 -9.40 7.22
CA GLU A 123 8.56 -8.31 7.59
C GLU A 123 7.13 -8.61 7.12
N VAL A 124 6.99 -9.07 5.87
CA VAL A 124 5.69 -9.37 5.27
C VAL A 124 5.10 -10.67 5.84
N GLU A 125 5.93 -11.68 6.08
CA GLU A 125 5.52 -12.92 6.74
C GLU A 125 4.93 -12.67 8.12
N THR A 126 5.46 -11.70 8.87
CA THR A 126 4.89 -11.34 10.17
C THR A 126 3.43 -10.90 10.02
N TYR A 127 3.11 -10.08 9.00
CA TYR A 127 1.73 -9.67 8.72
C TYR A 127 0.85 -10.84 8.27
N VAL A 128 1.38 -11.76 7.47
CA VAL A 128 0.66 -12.95 7.00
C VAL A 128 0.37 -13.93 8.14
N LYS A 129 1.35 -14.21 9.00
CA LYS A 129 1.22 -15.09 10.17
C LYS A 129 0.14 -14.55 11.11
N GLU A 130 0.19 -13.27 11.45
CA GLU A 130 -0.81 -12.65 12.32
C GLU A 130 -2.21 -12.66 11.69
N ALA A 131 -2.34 -12.36 10.39
CA ALA A 131 -3.64 -12.37 9.70
C ALA A 131 -4.27 -13.77 9.60
N ASN A 132 -3.44 -14.82 9.46
CA ASN A 132 -3.91 -16.19 9.30
C ASN A 132 -4.01 -16.98 10.62
N LYS A 133 -3.53 -16.43 11.73
CA LYS A 133 -3.40 -17.13 13.02
C LYS A 133 -4.70 -17.81 13.47
N SER A 134 -5.82 -17.09 13.41
CA SER A 134 -7.15 -17.64 13.78
C SER A 134 -7.55 -18.76 12.83
N LYS A 135 -7.49 -18.53 11.50
CA LYS A 135 -7.86 -19.54 10.49
C LYS A 135 -7.01 -20.81 10.60
N LEU A 136 -5.73 -20.66 10.92
CA LEU A 136 -4.82 -21.78 11.15
C LEU A 136 -5.16 -22.55 12.41
N ALA A 137 -5.57 -21.87 13.49
CA ALA A 137 -6.07 -22.53 14.69
C ALA A 137 -7.34 -23.33 14.39
N ASP A 138 -8.31 -22.73 13.68
CA ASP A 138 -9.55 -23.40 13.27
C ASP A 138 -9.25 -24.64 12.41
N SER A 139 -8.35 -24.50 11.43
CA SER A 139 -7.92 -25.62 10.57
C SER A 139 -7.20 -26.72 11.34
N ALA A 140 -6.35 -26.36 12.32
CA ALA A 140 -5.66 -27.32 13.16
C ALA A 140 -6.67 -28.11 14.01
N THR A 141 -7.62 -27.42 14.66
CA THR A 141 -8.69 -28.06 15.42
C THR A 141 -9.51 -29.01 14.54
N ALA A 142 -9.93 -28.57 13.35
CA ALA A 142 -10.70 -29.41 12.43
C ALA A 142 -9.94 -30.67 12.00
N LYS A 143 -8.62 -30.58 11.79
CA LYS A 143 -7.77 -31.72 11.41
C LYS A 143 -7.53 -32.69 12.57
N THR A 144 -7.44 -32.19 13.80
CA THR A 144 -7.14 -33.02 14.98
C THR A 144 -8.40 -33.66 15.57
N TYR A 145 -9.53 -32.96 15.55
CA TYR A 145 -10.74 -33.37 16.29
C TYR A 145 -11.99 -33.54 15.41
N GLY A 146 -11.88 -33.32 14.09
CA GLY A 146 -13.03 -33.25 13.18
C GLY A 146 -13.63 -31.84 13.11
N ALA A 147 -14.36 -31.53 12.03
CA ALA A 147 -15.09 -30.26 11.92
C ALA A 147 -16.25 -30.25 12.93
N ALA A 148 -16.39 -29.14 13.67
CA ALA A 148 -17.58 -28.87 14.47
C ALA A 148 -18.77 -28.53 13.58
#